data_AF-A0A8J6ZMK5-F1
#
_entry.id   AF-A0A8J6ZMK5-F1
#
_cell.length_a   1.000
_cell.length_b   1.000
_cell.length_c   1.000
_cell.angle_alpha   90.00
_cell.angle_beta   90.00
_cell.angle_gamma   90.00
#
_symmetry.space_group_name_H-M   'P 1'
#
loop_
_entity.id
_entity.type
_entity.pdbx_description
1 polymer ?
#
loop_
_entity_poly.entity_id
_entity_poly.type
_entity_poly.pdbx_seq_one_letter_code
_entity_poly.pdbx_strand_id
1 'polypeptide(L)'
;MIKKFLLALICLMNFSTCAASDDLDAAELRLACAICSMGAYSDDESYLMRSMLNERGWTIEKIAQKNNRADARAYLVSRDDVKILAVAGTEKLKDVEVDFRLGRVHLNDNTTLAPYEKNPDDKFFVHRGFRDYADVLLGDGLAERLKTSLEKNPRETLYLTGHSLGGSVAIIAAIRLTDSGVNKNQLKVITFGSPAVGSRVLAKNYDDKLDLTRVVVSGDVVKKSLRALGYVQFGETLKYKQSVTSNHAAHKMAVYLDCALRDYVNAGGTFQRETADKIDTSIYVAPVLLVKGELKPDDEKIILDALNDGLKNKFSNLTFDERQSVKIKGKNIPDEAFDEFIAAGKNHGCDYTFIRVLRAKKIRDAQSGDRLATLEEILYNSDGILIFMQTSGMSDNNLTIFEWILAIQENLNDNLSNQLSALKN
;
A
#
# COMPACT_ATOMS: atom_id res chain seq x y z
N MET A 1 -12.34 12.48 -0.52
CA MET A 1 -11.66 12.21 0.77
C MET A 1 -10.73 11.00 0.72
N ILE A 2 -11.07 9.92 -0.02
CA ILE A 2 -10.07 8.92 -0.47
C ILE A 2 -8.83 9.59 -1.09
N LYS A 3 -9.03 10.72 -1.81
CA LYS A 3 -7.97 11.67 -2.25
C LYS A 3 -6.90 11.94 -1.19
N LYS A 4 -7.30 12.20 0.04
CA LYS A 4 -6.39 12.63 1.10
C LYS A 4 -5.71 11.44 1.79
N PHE A 5 -6.44 10.33 1.94
CA PHE A 5 -5.84 9.05 2.37
C PHE A 5 -4.72 8.61 1.42
N LEU A 6 -5.02 8.56 0.12
CA LEU A 6 -4.03 8.21 -0.91
C LEU A 6 -2.84 9.19 -0.88
N LEU A 7 -3.04 10.43 -0.39
CA LEU A 7 -2.03 11.50 -0.42
C LEU A 7 -1.04 11.26 0.67
N ALA A 8 -1.52 10.98 1.88
CA ALA A 8 -0.69 10.50 2.97
C ALA A 8 0.08 9.23 2.59
N LEU A 9 -0.55 8.29 1.88
CA LEU A 9 0.04 7.01 1.51
C LEU A 9 1.18 7.13 0.46
N ILE A 10 0.99 7.94 -0.59
CA ILE A 10 2.00 8.11 -1.64
C ILE A 10 3.24 8.87 -1.14
N CYS A 11 3.11 9.61 -0.03
CA CYS A 11 4.24 10.31 0.57
C CYS A 11 5.29 9.39 1.21
N LEU A 12 5.03 8.10 1.29
CA LEU A 12 5.93 7.08 1.80
C LEU A 12 6.97 6.62 0.76
N MET A 13 6.74 6.93 -0.52
CA MET A 13 7.69 6.61 -1.60
C MET A 13 8.77 7.70 -1.72
N ASN A 14 9.58 7.83 -0.69
CA ASN A 14 10.82 8.58 -0.77
C ASN A 14 11.95 7.56 -0.86
N PHE A 15 12.25 7.13 -2.09
CA PHE A 15 13.46 6.38 -2.41
C PHE A 15 14.68 7.24 -2.05
N SER A 16 15.02 7.25 -0.76
CA SER A 16 16.17 7.94 -0.22
C SER A 16 17.28 6.91 -0.26
N THR A 17 18.31 7.16 -1.05
CA THR A 17 19.51 6.31 -1.16
C THR A 17 20.40 6.39 0.08
N CYS A 18 19.83 6.64 1.27
CA CYS A 18 20.58 6.84 2.50
C CYS A 18 20.28 5.73 3.50
N ALA A 19 21.22 4.78 3.59
CA ALA A 19 21.47 3.90 4.73
C ALA A 19 20.25 3.30 5.46
N ALA A 20 19.22 2.90 4.72
CA ALA A 20 18.19 2.03 5.26
C ALA A 20 18.75 0.60 5.42
N SER A 21 18.26 -0.15 6.40
CA SER A 21 18.53 -1.59 6.46
C SER A 21 17.87 -2.29 5.26
N ASP A 22 18.46 -3.38 4.77
CA ASP A 22 17.91 -4.18 3.65
C ASP A 22 16.40 -4.48 3.80
N ASP A 23 15.92 -4.67 5.03
CA ASP A 23 14.51 -4.92 5.35
C ASP A 23 13.57 -3.73 5.06
N LEU A 24 14.03 -2.49 5.29
CA LEU A 24 13.24 -1.28 5.06
C LEU A 24 13.11 -0.99 3.57
N ASP A 25 14.20 -1.10 2.82
CA ASP A 25 14.19 -0.96 1.36
C ASP A 25 13.27 -1.99 0.71
N ALA A 26 13.31 -3.25 1.18
CA ALA A 26 12.42 -4.30 0.72
C ALA A 26 10.94 -3.98 1.04
N ALA A 27 10.64 -3.48 2.24
CA ALA A 27 9.28 -3.12 2.64
C ALA A 27 8.76 -1.89 1.87
N GLU A 28 9.61 -0.89 1.62
CA GLU A 28 9.27 0.27 0.79
C GLU A 28 8.96 -0.16 -0.65
N LEU A 29 9.78 -1.02 -1.25
CA LEU A 29 9.52 -1.57 -2.58
C LEU A 29 8.21 -2.36 -2.64
N ARG A 30 7.89 -3.16 -1.62
CA ARG A 30 6.61 -3.88 -1.54
C ARG A 30 5.43 -2.93 -1.44
N LEU A 31 5.52 -1.90 -0.61
CA LEU A 31 4.53 -0.84 -0.53
C LEU A 31 4.38 -0.12 -1.88
N ALA A 32 5.50 0.15 -2.56
CA ALA A 32 5.50 0.80 -3.84
C ALA A 32 4.75 -0.01 -4.92
N CYS A 33 5.07 -1.30 -5.03
CA CYS A 33 4.37 -2.22 -5.90
C CYS A 33 2.89 -2.38 -5.53
N ALA A 34 2.53 -2.33 -4.25
CA ALA A 34 1.13 -2.38 -3.81
C ALA A 34 0.36 -1.13 -4.26
N ILE A 35 0.95 0.05 -4.08
CA ILE A 35 0.39 1.34 -4.54
C ILE A 35 0.18 1.31 -6.05
N CYS A 36 1.18 0.91 -6.83
CA CYS A 36 1.06 0.83 -8.29
C CYS A 36 0.04 -0.23 -8.74
N SER A 37 -0.05 -1.37 -8.04
CA SER A 37 -1.04 -2.41 -8.33
C SER A 37 -2.46 -1.96 -8.05
N MET A 38 -2.68 -1.21 -6.97
CA MET A 38 -3.95 -0.54 -6.71
C MET A 38 -4.23 0.49 -7.82
N GLY A 39 -3.26 1.35 -8.12
CA GLY A 39 -3.34 2.35 -9.17
C GLY A 39 -3.48 1.81 -10.60
N ALA A 40 -3.46 0.49 -10.82
CA ALA A 40 -3.68 -0.11 -12.13
C ALA A 40 -5.16 -0.36 -12.45
N TYR A 41 -6.05 -0.29 -11.46
CA TYR A 41 -7.49 -0.47 -11.66
C TYR A 41 -8.17 0.75 -12.30
N SER A 42 -9.43 0.58 -12.70
CA SER A 42 -10.21 1.58 -13.46
C SER A 42 -11.08 2.49 -12.60
N ASP A 43 -11.15 2.26 -11.29
CA ASP A 43 -11.94 3.07 -10.37
C ASP A 43 -11.33 4.47 -10.10
N ASP A 44 -12.15 5.33 -9.48
CA ASP A 44 -11.79 6.71 -9.15
C ASP A 44 -10.59 6.77 -8.17
N GLU A 45 -10.48 5.80 -7.26
CA GLU A 45 -9.37 5.72 -6.29
C GLU A 45 -8.05 5.48 -7.01
N SER A 46 -8.08 4.65 -8.04
CA SER A 46 -6.93 4.34 -8.88
C SER A 46 -6.49 5.53 -9.72
N TYR A 47 -7.43 6.30 -10.29
CA TYR A 47 -7.10 7.55 -10.99
C TYR A 47 -6.38 8.53 -10.08
N LEU A 48 -6.86 8.60 -8.86
CA LEU A 48 -6.36 9.51 -7.88
C LEU A 48 -4.96 9.13 -7.40
N MET A 49 -4.75 7.84 -7.12
CA MET A 49 -3.42 7.29 -6.84
C MET A 49 -2.41 7.67 -7.93
N ARG A 50 -2.79 7.56 -9.21
CA ARG A 50 -1.93 7.95 -10.34
C ARG A 50 -1.66 9.46 -10.38
N SER A 51 -2.68 10.30 -10.16
CA SER A 51 -2.52 11.77 -10.12
C SER A 51 -1.46 12.18 -9.09
N MET A 52 -1.41 11.46 -7.98
CA MET A 52 -0.60 11.85 -6.84
C MET A 52 0.82 11.30 -6.90
N LEU A 53 1.01 10.15 -7.55
CA LEU A 53 2.31 9.69 -8.00
C LEU A 53 2.95 10.73 -8.94
N ASN A 54 2.19 11.28 -9.90
CA ASN A 54 2.67 12.36 -10.78
C ASN A 54 3.07 13.63 -10.00
N GLU A 55 2.25 14.07 -9.04
CA GLU A 55 2.56 15.21 -8.16
C GLU A 55 3.88 14.99 -7.36
N ARG A 56 4.32 13.74 -7.22
CA ARG A 56 5.53 13.34 -6.48
C ARG A 56 6.72 13.01 -7.41
N GLY A 57 6.65 13.42 -8.68
CA GLY A 57 7.75 13.30 -9.63
C GLY A 57 7.87 11.93 -10.29
N TRP A 58 6.92 11.03 -10.09
CA TRP A 58 6.83 9.80 -10.87
C TRP A 58 6.28 10.08 -12.26
N THR A 59 6.87 9.47 -13.27
CA THR A 59 6.32 9.46 -14.62
C THR A 59 5.43 8.24 -14.79
N ILE A 60 4.20 8.43 -15.28
CA ILE A 60 3.24 7.34 -15.49
C ILE A 60 2.86 7.27 -16.96
N GLU A 61 3.18 6.14 -17.58
CA GLU A 61 2.74 5.81 -18.94
C GLU A 61 1.64 4.75 -18.87
N LYS A 62 0.49 5.02 -19.50
CA LYS A 62 -0.56 4.01 -19.67
C LYS A 62 -0.22 3.10 -20.84
N ILE A 63 -0.24 1.79 -20.59
CA ILE A 63 -0.05 0.75 -21.61
C ILE A 63 -1.39 0.04 -21.78
N ALA A 64 -1.98 0.15 -22.97
CA ALA A 64 -3.23 -0.52 -23.31
C ALA A 64 -3.11 -1.14 -24.70
N GLN A 65 -3.16 -2.47 -24.76
CA GLN A 65 -3.06 -3.24 -26.00
C GLN A 65 -4.25 -4.20 -26.07
N LYS A 66 -4.90 -4.31 -27.22
CA LYS A 66 -6.08 -5.17 -27.38
C LYS A 66 -6.04 -5.92 -28.70
N ASN A 67 -6.33 -7.21 -28.63
CA ASN A 67 -6.63 -8.02 -29.80
C ASN A 67 -7.74 -9.05 -29.50
N ASN A 68 -7.92 -10.04 -30.37
CA ASN A 68 -8.92 -11.10 -30.22
C ASN A 68 -8.64 -12.09 -29.07
N ARG A 69 -7.45 -12.06 -28.46
CA ARG A 69 -7.06 -12.94 -27.35
C ARG A 69 -7.19 -12.26 -25.99
N ALA A 70 -6.85 -10.97 -25.88
CA ALA A 70 -6.91 -10.24 -24.62
C ALA A 70 -7.09 -8.72 -24.81
N ASP A 71 -7.61 -8.06 -23.76
CA ASP A 71 -7.61 -6.61 -23.56
C ASP A 71 -6.63 -6.33 -22.40
N ALA A 72 -5.37 -6.10 -22.76
CA ALA A 72 -4.27 -5.95 -21.82
C ALA A 72 -4.09 -4.51 -21.38
N ARG A 73 -4.02 -4.29 -20.06
CA ARG A 73 -3.87 -2.97 -19.46
C ARG A 73 -2.82 -3.00 -18.36
N ALA A 74 -1.91 -2.04 -18.40
CA ALA A 74 -0.90 -1.81 -17.39
C ALA A 74 -0.53 -0.33 -17.31
N TYR A 75 0.22 0.01 -16.27
CA TYR A 75 0.87 1.30 -16.15
C TYR A 75 2.36 1.08 -15.91
N LEU A 76 3.20 1.77 -16.68
CA LEU A 76 4.63 1.85 -16.44
C LEU A 76 4.91 3.11 -15.64
N VAL A 77 5.26 2.92 -14.38
CA VAL A 77 5.54 3.97 -13.40
C VAL A 77 7.05 4.05 -13.20
N SER A 78 7.65 5.21 -13.44
CA SER A 78 9.12 5.36 -13.47
C SER A 78 9.59 6.56 -12.65
N ARG A 79 10.69 6.39 -11.93
CA ARG A 79 11.42 7.47 -11.24
C ARG A 79 12.87 7.02 -11.08
N ASP A 80 13.80 7.88 -11.49
CA ASP A 80 15.25 7.60 -11.45
C ASP A 80 15.57 6.26 -12.13
N ASP A 81 16.29 5.36 -11.44
CA ASP A 81 16.66 4.02 -11.92
C ASP A 81 15.58 2.95 -11.64
N VAL A 82 14.38 3.34 -11.18
CA VAL A 82 13.30 2.39 -10.83
C VAL A 82 12.15 2.48 -11.83
N LYS A 83 11.76 1.32 -12.37
CA LYS A 83 10.56 1.16 -13.21
C LYS A 83 9.63 0.11 -12.63
N ILE A 84 8.34 0.40 -12.55
CA ILE A 84 7.31 -0.50 -12.07
C ILE A 84 6.26 -0.68 -13.17
N LEU A 85 6.20 -1.86 -13.77
CA LEU A 85 5.13 -2.26 -14.69
C LEU A 85 4.01 -2.91 -13.88
N ALA A 86 2.98 -2.12 -13.56
CA ALA A 86 1.82 -2.57 -12.81
C ALA A 86 0.70 -3.04 -13.74
N VAL A 87 0.45 -4.34 -13.76
CA VAL A 87 -0.55 -4.98 -14.60
C VAL A 87 -1.92 -4.96 -13.91
N ALA A 88 -2.93 -4.47 -14.61
CA ALA A 88 -4.29 -4.42 -14.10
C ALA A 88 -4.86 -5.84 -13.92
N GLY A 89 -5.47 -6.08 -12.76
CA GLY A 89 -6.30 -7.26 -12.54
C GLY A 89 -7.70 -7.09 -13.14
N THR A 90 -8.50 -8.14 -13.10
CA THR A 90 -9.95 -8.04 -13.39
C THR A 90 -10.70 -7.79 -12.09
N GLU A 91 -11.64 -6.84 -12.08
CA GLU A 91 -12.42 -6.47 -10.89
C GLU A 91 -13.46 -7.55 -10.50
N LYS A 92 -13.78 -8.48 -11.42
CA LYS A 92 -14.79 -9.53 -11.22
C LYS A 92 -14.16 -10.90 -11.25
N LEU A 93 -13.70 -11.37 -10.09
CA LEU A 93 -13.09 -12.70 -9.95
C LEU A 93 -14.01 -13.88 -10.23
N LYS A 94 -15.33 -13.71 -10.04
CA LYS A 94 -16.30 -14.72 -10.45
C LYS A 94 -16.34 -14.87 -11.98
N ASP A 95 -16.20 -13.75 -12.69
CA ASP A 95 -16.09 -13.75 -14.14
C ASP A 95 -14.72 -14.28 -14.56
N VAL A 96 -13.64 -14.06 -13.79
CA VAL A 96 -12.34 -14.73 -14.00
C VAL A 96 -12.48 -16.26 -13.91
N GLU A 97 -13.05 -16.82 -12.84
CA GLU A 97 -13.13 -18.29 -12.70
C GLU A 97 -14.01 -18.95 -13.79
N VAL A 98 -14.97 -18.20 -14.36
CA VAL A 98 -15.89 -18.66 -15.41
C VAL A 98 -15.38 -18.35 -16.84
N ASP A 99 -14.77 -17.18 -17.07
CA ASP A 99 -14.26 -16.69 -18.37
C ASP A 99 -12.79 -17.04 -18.63
N PHE A 100 -12.02 -17.43 -17.60
CA PHE A 100 -10.68 -17.94 -17.87
C PHE A 100 -10.82 -19.18 -18.71
N ARG A 101 -10.27 -19.10 -19.92
CA ARG A 101 -9.90 -20.25 -20.73
C ARG A 101 -8.91 -21.08 -19.89
N LEU A 102 -9.43 -21.92 -18.98
CA LEU A 102 -8.70 -22.83 -18.07
C LEU A 102 -7.83 -23.84 -18.84
N GLY A 103 -7.90 -23.79 -20.17
CA GLY A 103 -7.04 -24.51 -21.07
C GLY A 103 -5.57 -24.29 -20.76
N ARG A 104 -4.86 -25.42 -20.72
CA ARG A 104 -3.42 -25.48 -20.64
C ARG A 104 -2.83 -25.30 -22.03
N VAL A 105 -1.70 -24.62 -22.11
CA VAL A 105 -0.92 -24.46 -23.35
C VAL A 105 0.55 -24.56 -23.07
N HIS A 106 1.36 -24.83 -24.09
CA HIS A 106 2.78 -24.53 -24.00
C HIS A 106 3.02 -23.02 -23.93
N LEU A 107 4.18 -22.64 -23.39
CA LEU A 107 4.60 -21.25 -23.32
C LEU A 107 4.96 -20.69 -24.70
N ASN A 108 5.69 -21.46 -25.52
CA ASN A 108 6.32 -20.95 -26.75
C ASN A 108 5.56 -21.28 -28.04
N ASP A 109 4.45 -22.00 -27.96
CA ASP A 109 3.61 -22.33 -29.10
C ASP A 109 2.12 -22.35 -28.70
N ASN A 110 1.21 -22.45 -29.66
CA ASN A 110 -0.24 -22.45 -29.40
C ASN A 110 -0.83 -23.86 -29.15
N THR A 111 0.00 -24.86 -28.87
CA THR A 111 -0.44 -26.23 -28.62
C THR A 111 -1.31 -26.27 -27.37
N THR A 112 -2.55 -26.72 -27.55
CA THR A 112 -3.52 -26.90 -26.47
C THR A 112 -3.28 -28.25 -25.81
N LEU A 113 -3.26 -28.27 -24.48
CA LEU A 113 -3.14 -29.50 -23.70
C LEU A 113 -4.46 -29.82 -23.01
N ALA A 114 -4.67 -31.12 -22.73
CA ALA A 114 -5.89 -31.56 -22.08
C ALA A 114 -6.03 -30.93 -20.67
N PRO A 115 -7.25 -30.57 -20.23
CA PRO A 115 -7.48 -29.99 -18.90
C PRO A 115 -7.14 -30.95 -17.76
N TYR A 116 -7.15 -32.25 -18.04
CA TYR A 116 -6.79 -33.32 -17.12
C TYR A 116 -5.87 -34.32 -17.83
N GLU A 117 -4.75 -34.63 -17.22
CA GLU A 117 -3.81 -35.65 -17.71
C GLU A 117 -3.40 -36.55 -16.54
N LYS A 118 -3.08 -37.81 -16.86
CA LYS A 118 -2.82 -38.85 -15.85
C LYS A 118 -1.59 -38.56 -14.98
N ASN A 119 -0.66 -37.70 -15.42
CA ASN A 119 0.53 -37.25 -14.69
C ASN A 119 0.89 -35.79 -15.05
N PRO A 120 0.26 -34.77 -14.43
CA PRO A 120 0.53 -33.36 -14.76
C PRO A 120 1.91 -32.88 -14.31
N ASP A 121 2.56 -33.57 -13.36
CA ASP A 121 3.84 -33.15 -12.77
C ASP A 121 5.03 -33.21 -13.75
N ASP A 122 4.94 -34.01 -14.82
CA ASP A 122 6.00 -34.17 -15.84
C ASP A 122 5.79 -33.30 -17.09
N LYS A 123 4.69 -32.53 -17.15
CA LYS A 123 4.32 -31.74 -18.32
C LYS A 123 4.66 -30.28 -18.12
N PHE A 124 5.26 -29.67 -19.14
CA PHE A 124 5.46 -28.23 -19.17
C PHE A 124 4.22 -27.54 -19.75
N PHE A 125 3.47 -26.84 -18.91
CA PHE A 125 2.33 -26.04 -19.35
C PHE A 125 2.15 -24.76 -18.53
N VAL A 126 1.43 -23.82 -19.15
CA VAL A 126 1.00 -22.54 -18.59
C VAL A 126 -0.50 -22.34 -18.77
N HIS A 127 -1.07 -21.48 -17.95
CA HIS A 127 -2.46 -21.07 -18.11
C HIS A 127 -2.61 -20.23 -19.38
N ARG A 128 -3.49 -20.64 -20.32
CA ARG A 128 -3.65 -19.93 -21.61
C ARG A 128 -3.98 -18.46 -21.42
N GLY A 129 -5.00 -18.14 -20.63
CA GLY A 129 -5.43 -16.76 -20.42
C GLY A 129 -4.31 -15.85 -19.89
N PHE A 130 -3.52 -16.30 -18.91
CA PHE A 130 -2.39 -15.50 -18.38
C PHE A 130 -1.31 -15.28 -19.44
N ARG A 131 -1.00 -16.32 -20.24
CA ARG A 131 -0.01 -16.23 -21.31
C ARG A 131 -0.48 -15.34 -22.46
N ASP A 132 -1.71 -15.50 -22.93
CA ASP A 132 -2.30 -14.66 -23.96
C ASP A 132 -2.31 -13.18 -23.53
N TYR A 133 -2.69 -12.90 -22.28
CA TYR A 133 -2.66 -11.54 -21.74
C TYR A 133 -1.24 -10.99 -21.71
N ALA A 134 -0.25 -11.74 -21.20
CA ALA A 134 1.14 -11.30 -21.14
C ALA A 134 1.74 -11.06 -22.54
N ASP A 135 1.45 -11.94 -23.50
CA ASP A 135 1.89 -11.78 -24.89
C ASP A 135 1.30 -10.52 -25.54
N VAL A 136 0.03 -10.22 -25.25
CA VAL A 136 -0.62 -8.99 -25.74
C VAL A 136 -0.06 -7.76 -25.02
N LEU A 137 0.19 -7.85 -23.71
CA LEU A 137 0.78 -6.74 -22.97
C LEU A 137 2.18 -6.37 -23.49
N LEU A 138 3.01 -7.38 -23.71
CA LEU A 138 4.39 -7.23 -24.17
C LEU A 138 4.53 -7.02 -25.69
N GLY A 139 3.41 -7.06 -26.41
CA GLY A 139 3.32 -6.79 -27.84
C GLY A 139 3.66 -5.35 -28.22
N ASP A 140 3.47 -5.04 -29.50
CA ASP A 140 3.67 -3.71 -30.08
C ASP A 140 5.04 -3.06 -29.72
N GLY A 141 6.07 -3.90 -29.57
CA GLY A 141 7.44 -3.47 -29.26
C GLY A 141 7.71 -3.16 -27.78
N LEU A 142 6.75 -3.33 -26.87
CA LEU A 142 6.97 -3.04 -25.45
C LEU A 142 8.11 -3.88 -24.85
N ALA A 143 8.15 -5.18 -25.13
CA ALA A 143 9.22 -6.05 -24.63
C ALA A 143 10.61 -5.57 -25.05
N GLU A 144 10.79 -5.26 -26.34
CA GLU A 144 12.05 -4.76 -26.89
C GLU A 144 12.41 -3.38 -26.32
N ARG A 145 11.42 -2.51 -26.12
CA ARG A 145 11.61 -1.19 -25.50
C ARG A 145 12.11 -1.32 -24.06
N LEU A 146 11.49 -2.19 -23.26
CA LEU A 146 11.91 -2.44 -21.87
C LEU A 146 13.32 -3.04 -21.83
N LYS A 147 13.57 -4.07 -22.64
CA LYS A 147 14.90 -4.70 -22.74
C LYS A 147 15.98 -3.70 -23.13
N THR A 148 15.77 -2.94 -24.20
CA THR A 148 16.72 -1.92 -24.68
C THR A 148 17.01 -0.87 -23.60
N SER A 149 16.01 -0.51 -22.80
CA SER A 149 16.19 0.44 -21.71
C SER A 149 17.10 -0.11 -20.60
N LEU A 150 16.83 -1.34 -20.17
CA LEU A 150 17.63 -2.02 -19.14
C LEU A 150 19.07 -2.28 -19.60
N GLU A 151 19.28 -2.60 -20.88
CA GLU A 151 20.61 -2.76 -21.47
C GLU A 151 21.40 -1.45 -21.50
N LYS A 152 20.73 -0.33 -21.74
CA LYS A 152 21.37 1.01 -21.79
C LYS A 152 21.70 1.55 -20.40
N ASN A 153 20.94 1.17 -19.38
CA ASN A 153 21.17 1.61 -18.00
C ASN A 153 21.29 0.40 -17.07
N PRO A 154 22.52 -0.07 -16.76
CA PRO A 154 22.74 -1.21 -15.87
C PRO A 154 22.28 -1.00 -14.42
N ARG A 155 22.03 0.25 -14.00
CA ARG A 155 21.46 0.55 -12.67
C ARG A 155 19.94 0.45 -12.66
N GLU A 156 19.31 0.55 -13.84
CA GLU A 156 17.86 0.49 -13.96
C GLU A 156 17.35 -0.89 -13.55
N THR A 157 16.34 -0.91 -12.70
CA THR A 157 15.63 -2.12 -12.28
C THR A 157 14.16 -2.04 -12.69
N LEU A 158 13.69 -3.06 -13.39
CA LEU A 158 12.29 -3.27 -13.73
C LEU A 158 11.61 -4.20 -12.72
N TYR A 159 10.63 -3.66 -12.03
CA TYR A 159 9.70 -4.38 -11.18
C TYR A 159 8.43 -4.70 -11.97
N LEU A 160 8.04 -5.97 -12.03
CA LEU A 160 6.73 -6.37 -12.51
C LEU A 160 5.83 -6.64 -11.32
N THR A 161 4.66 -6.02 -11.33
CA THR A 161 3.70 -6.18 -10.25
C THR A 161 2.27 -6.31 -10.76
N GLY A 162 1.44 -6.89 -9.92
CA GLY A 162 0.00 -6.92 -10.16
C GLY A 162 -0.72 -7.70 -9.07
N HIS A 163 -2.02 -7.46 -9.00
CA HIS A 163 -2.92 -8.12 -8.07
C HIS A 163 -3.79 -9.15 -8.79
N SER A 164 -4.06 -10.28 -8.11
CA SER A 164 -4.95 -11.32 -8.62
C SER A 164 -4.50 -11.80 -10.01
N LEU A 165 -5.36 -11.69 -11.04
CA LEU A 165 -4.99 -11.93 -12.43
C LEU A 165 -3.72 -11.17 -12.83
N GLY A 166 -3.64 -9.86 -12.54
CA GLY A 166 -2.53 -9.02 -12.95
C GLY A 166 -1.19 -9.55 -12.42
N GLY A 167 -1.19 -10.14 -11.22
CA GLY A 167 -0.01 -10.78 -10.65
C GLY A 167 0.42 -12.03 -11.42
N SER A 168 -0.52 -12.87 -11.85
CA SER A 168 -0.21 -14.02 -12.71
C SER A 168 0.36 -13.60 -14.06
N VAL A 169 -0.20 -12.54 -14.65
CA VAL A 169 0.28 -11.97 -15.92
C VAL A 169 1.68 -11.37 -15.76
N ALA A 170 1.95 -10.67 -14.65
CA ALA A 170 3.26 -10.13 -14.31
C ALA A 170 4.34 -11.22 -14.24
N ILE A 171 4.03 -12.38 -13.65
CA ILE A 171 4.95 -13.54 -13.62
C ILE A 171 5.25 -14.04 -15.04
N ILE A 172 4.23 -14.22 -15.89
CA ILE A 172 4.46 -14.69 -17.26
C ILE A 172 5.22 -13.64 -18.09
N ALA A 173 4.94 -12.35 -17.90
CA ALA A 173 5.69 -11.29 -18.55
C ALA A 173 7.18 -11.30 -18.14
N ALA A 174 7.47 -11.54 -16.85
CA ALA A 174 8.85 -11.69 -16.37
C ALA A 174 9.55 -12.91 -16.98
N ILE A 175 8.84 -14.05 -17.12
CA ILE A 175 9.33 -15.23 -17.85
C ILE A 175 9.72 -14.85 -19.29
N ARG A 176 8.85 -14.13 -20.01
CA ARG A 176 9.10 -13.69 -21.39
C ARG A 176 10.33 -12.79 -21.51
N LEU A 177 10.49 -11.83 -20.60
CA LEU A 177 11.65 -10.94 -20.57
C LEU A 177 12.94 -11.69 -20.21
N THR A 178 12.86 -12.65 -19.30
CA THR A 178 14.00 -13.52 -18.97
C THR A 178 14.42 -14.34 -20.18
N ASP A 179 13.46 -14.97 -20.87
CA ASP A 179 13.72 -15.76 -22.08
C ASP A 179 14.26 -14.91 -23.25
N SER A 180 13.96 -13.61 -23.29
CA SER A 180 14.51 -12.68 -24.29
C SER A 180 15.93 -12.17 -23.95
N GLY A 181 16.48 -12.56 -22.80
CA GLY A 181 17.84 -12.25 -22.38
C GLY A 181 17.98 -11.05 -21.45
N VAL A 182 16.89 -10.53 -20.87
CA VAL A 182 16.98 -9.49 -19.83
C VAL A 182 17.77 -10.03 -18.63
N ASN A 183 18.68 -9.21 -18.11
CA ASN A 183 19.50 -9.57 -16.96
C ASN A 183 18.62 -9.78 -15.71
N LYS A 184 18.72 -10.95 -15.08
CA LYS A 184 17.95 -11.30 -13.87
C LYS A 184 18.13 -10.30 -12.73
N ASN A 185 19.29 -9.67 -12.61
CA ASN A 185 19.56 -8.71 -11.52
C ASN A 185 18.79 -7.38 -11.70
N GLN A 186 18.31 -7.11 -12.92
CA GLN A 186 17.52 -5.93 -13.25
C GLN A 186 16.02 -6.24 -13.34
N LEU A 187 15.61 -7.48 -13.05
CA LEU A 187 14.24 -7.94 -13.20
C LEU A 187 13.71 -8.54 -11.90
N LYS A 188 12.76 -7.84 -11.27
CA LYS A 188 12.14 -8.26 -10.01
C LYS A 188 10.64 -8.40 -10.17
N VAL A 189 10.03 -9.33 -9.45
CA VAL A 189 8.58 -9.58 -9.52
C VAL A 189 7.99 -9.62 -8.12
N ILE A 190 7.03 -8.73 -7.86
CA ILE A 190 6.28 -8.70 -6.60
C ILE A 190 4.80 -8.83 -6.96
N THR A 191 4.14 -9.88 -6.49
CA THR A 191 2.71 -10.09 -6.79
C THR A 191 1.85 -10.12 -5.55
N PHE A 192 0.59 -9.73 -5.68
CA PHE A 192 -0.38 -9.70 -4.59
C PHE A 192 -1.54 -10.65 -4.89
N GLY A 193 -1.70 -11.70 -4.07
CA GLY A 193 -2.82 -12.63 -4.23
C GLY A 193 -2.85 -13.39 -5.56
N SER A 194 -1.71 -13.54 -6.25
CA SER A 194 -1.69 -14.14 -7.59
C SER A 194 -2.01 -15.65 -7.57
N PRO A 195 -2.89 -16.13 -8.45
CA PRO A 195 -3.05 -17.56 -8.74
C PRO A 195 -1.73 -18.22 -9.21
N ALA A 196 -1.72 -19.56 -9.23
CA ALA A 196 -0.60 -20.32 -9.80
C ALA A 196 -0.63 -20.24 -11.33
N VAL A 197 0.52 -20.04 -11.97
CA VAL A 197 0.57 -19.72 -13.41
C VAL A 197 0.83 -20.91 -14.34
N GLY A 198 1.42 -21.98 -13.82
CA GLY A 198 1.78 -23.14 -14.62
C GLY A 198 2.09 -24.39 -13.81
N SER A 199 2.59 -25.38 -14.55
CA SER A 199 3.01 -26.71 -14.08
C SER A 199 4.21 -26.68 -13.12
N ARG A 200 4.47 -27.82 -12.47
CA ARG A 200 5.69 -28.05 -11.68
C ARG A 200 6.96 -27.97 -12.50
N VAL A 201 6.95 -28.45 -13.75
CA VAL A 201 8.10 -28.33 -14.66
C VAL A 201 8.40 -26.87 -14.95
N LEU A 202 7.38 -26.04 -15.19
CA LEU A 202 7.58 -24.60 -15.34
C LEU A 202 8.19 -24.00 -14.07
N ALA A 203 7.61 -24.26 -12.90
CA ALA A 203 8.14 -23.76 -11.63
C ALA A 203 9.62 -24.09 -11.48
N LYS A 204 10.01 -25.35 -11.65
CA LYS A 204 11.40 -25.80 -11.55
C LYS A 204 12.33 -25.11 -12.56
N ASN A 205 11.83 -24.79 -13.76
CA ASN A 205 12.63 -24.19 -14.83
C ASN A 205 12.93 -22.69 -14.62
N TYR A 206 12.19 -22.01 -13.75
CA TYR A 206 12.30 -20.56 -13.54
C TYR A 206 12.53 -20.15 -12.08
N ASP A 207 12.48 -21.07 -11.11
CA ASP A 207 12.67 -20.78 -9.68
C ASP A 207 14.02 -20.09 -9.38
N ASP A 208 15.07 -20.44 -10.13
CA ASP A 208 16.42 -19.87 -10.00
C ASP A 208 16.71 -18.70 -10.96
N LYS A 209 15.77 -18.43 -11.89
CA LYS A 209 15.90 -17.39 -12.92
C LYS A 209 15.12 -16.12 -12.61
N LEU A 210 14.08 -16.22 -11.78
CA LEU A 210 13.22 -15.11 -11.42
C LEU A 210 13.39 -14.75 -9.94
N ASP A 211 13.66 -13.47 -9.68
CA ASP A 211 13.47 -12.89 -8.35
C ASP A 211 11.97 -12.63 -8.14
N LEU A 212 11.25 -13.63 -7.64
CA LEU A 212 9.80 -13.63 -7.46
C LEU A 212 9.42 -13.67 -5.98
N THR A 213 8.83 -12.58 -5.49
CA THR A 213 8.15 -12.50 -4.20
C THR A 213 6.64 -12.51 -4.37
N ARG A 214 5.96 -13.53 -3.82
CA ARG A 214 4.50 -13.62 -3.79
C ARG A 214 3.98 -13.19 -2.42
N VAL A 215 3.38 -12.02 -2.38
CA VAL A 215 2.68 -11.50 -1.20
C VAL A 215 1.30 -12.15 -1.12
N VAL A 216 1.03 -12.77 0.03
CA VAL A 216 -0.23 -13.45 0.27
C VAL A 216 -0.83 -13.08 1.61
N VAL A 217 -2.14 -12.85 1.64
CA VAL A 217 -2.86 -12.58 2.89
C VAL A 217 -3.49 -13.86 3.44
N SER A 218 -3.55 -13.97 4.77
CA SER A 218 -4.25 -15.04 5.48
C SER A 218 -5.76 -14.92 5.28
N GLY A 219 -6.45 -15.99 4.87
CA GLY A 219 -7.88 -15.97 4.57
C GLY A 219 -8.22 -15.78 3.08
N ASP A 220 -7.25 -15.40 2.25
CA ASP A 220 -7.43 -15.34 0.80
C ASP A 220 -7.52 -16.75 0.18
N VAL A 221 -8.67 -17.05 -0.44
CA VAL A 221 -9.05 -18.36 -0.99
C VAL A 221 -8.59 -18.60 -2.42
N VAL A 222 -8.10 -17.58 -3.14
CA VAL A 222 -7.65 -17.73 -4.55
C VAL A 222 -6.54 -18.76 -4.70
N LYS A 223 -5.85 -19.09 -3.61
CA LYS A 223 -4.81 -20.14 -3.53
C LYS A 223 -5.32 -21.57 -3.82
N LYS A 224 -6.63 -21.83 -3.71
CA LYS A 224 -7.16 -23.21 -3.67
C LYS A 224 -7.66 -23.75 -5.01
N SER A 225 -8.15 -22.91 -5.93
CA SER A 225 -8.90 -23.40 -7.11
C SER A 225 -8.02 -24.08 -8.17
N LEU A 226 -6.85 -23.53 -8.52
CA LEU A 226 -6.02 -24.07 -9.60
C LEU A 226 -5.11 -25.25 -9.22
N ARG A 227 -4.85 -25.47 -7.91
CA ARG A 227 -3.98 -26.58 -7.46
C ARG A 227 -4.52 -27.95 -7.83
N ALA A 228 -5.85 -28.13 -7.77
CA ALA A 228 -6.50 -29.37 -8.19
C ALA A 228 -6.30 -29.68 -9.68
N LEU A 229 -5.97 -28.66 -10.48
CA LEU A 229 -5.67 -28.77 -11.90
C LEU A 229 -4.16 -28.83 -12.18
N GLY A 230 -3.33 -29.21 -11.21
CA GLY A 230 -1.89 -29.41 -11.40
C GLY A 230 -1.06 -28.13 -11.54
N TYR A 231 -1.64 -26.96 -11.28
CA TYR A 231 -0.89 -25.71 -11.21
C TYR A 231 -0.20 -25.57 -9.86
N VAL A 232 1.07 -25.18 -9.86
CA VAL A 232 1.86 -25.00 -8.63
C VAL A 232 2.39 -23.58 -8.51
N GLN A 233 2.60 -23.17 -7.26
CA GLN A 233 3.23 -21.89 -6.91
C GLN A 233 4.75 -22.11 -6.78
N PHE A 234 5.55 -21.10 -7.11
CA PHE A 234 7.02 -21.09 -6.99
C PHE A 234 7.53 -19.69 -6.61
N GLY A 235 8.82 -19.52 -6.32
CA GLY A 235 9.35 -18.30 -5.73
C GLY A 235 8.96 -18.08 -4.27
N GLU A 236 9.51 -17.03 -3.67
CA GLU A 236 9.36 -16.69 -2.26
C GLU A 236 7.89 -16.39 -1.90
N THR A 237 7.45 -16.82 -0.71
CA THR A 237 6.11 -16.50 -0.20
C THR A 237 6.20 -15.64 1.04
N LEU A 238 5.84 -14.37 0.91
CA LEU A 238 5.66 -13.47 2.03
C LEU A 238 4.20 -13.53 2.51
N LYS A 239 3.99 -13.94 3.76
CA LYS A 239 2.65 -14.10 4.34
C LYS A 239 2.30 -12.92 5.23
N TYR A 240 1.31 -12.15 4.82
CA TYR A 240 0.68 -11.13 5.66
C TYR A 240 -0.47 -11.70 6.49
N LYS A 241 -0.58 -11.20 7.72
CA LYS A 241 -1.74 -11.40 8.57
C LYS A 241 -2.74 -10.31 8.26
N GLN A 242 -3.95 -10.68 7.86
CA GLN A 242 -5.01 -9.70 7.66
C GLN A 242 -5.25 -8.97 8.98
N SER A 243 -5.28 -7.63 8.95
CA SER A 243 -5.74 -6.88 10.11
C SER A 243 -7.19 -7.25 10.42
N VAL A 244 -7.46 -7.55 11.69
CA VAL A 244 -8.82 -7.89 12.15
C VAL A 244 -9.75 -6.67 12.07
N THR A 245 -9.19 -5.46 11.92
CA THR A 245 -9.95 -4.23 11.68
C THR A 245 -10.16 -3.97 10.18
N SER A 246 -9.68 -4.81 9.28
CA SER A 246 -10.05 -4.72 7.87
C SER A 246 -11.45 -5.30 7.65
N ASN A 247 -12.39 -4.48 7.18
CA ASN A 247 -13.74 -4.93 6.76
C ASN A 247 -13.74 -5.46 5.32
N HIS A 248 -12.60 -5.37 4.62
CA HIS A 248 -12.46 -5.84 3.26
C HIS A 248 -12.36 -7.36 3.17
N ALA A 249 -12.90 -7.94 2.10
CA ALA A 249 -12.63 -9.32 1.76
C ALA A 249 -11.11 -9.51 1.55
N ALA A 250 -10.56 -10.61 2.09
CA ALA A 250 -9.11 -10.88 2.13
C ALA A 250 -8.39 -10.80 0.76
N HIS A 251 -9.13 -10.89 -0.34
CA HIS A 251 -8.62 -10.82 -1.70
C HIS A 251 -8.82 -9.44 -2.38
N LYS A 252 -9.27 -8.40 -1.68
CA LYS A 252 -9.28 -7.04 -2.25
C LYS A 252 -7.87 -6.46 -2.20
N MET A 253 -7.46 -5.72 -3.25
CA MET A 253 -6.14 -5.06 -3.28
C MET A 253 -5.94 -4.09 -2.09
N ALA A 254 -7.01 -3.46 -1.60
CA ALA A 254 -6.97 -2.64 -0.39
C ALA A 254 -6.41 -3.36 0.84
N VAL A 255 -6.71 -4.66 1.00
CA VAL A 255 -6.15 -5.46 2.12
C VAL A 255 -4.64 -5.63 1.98
N TYR A 256 -4.18 -5.89 0.76
CA TYR A 256 -2.77 -6.04 0.45
C TYR A 256 -2.01 -4.73 0.66
N LEU A 257 -2.61 -3.61 0.27
CA LEU A 257 -2.07 -2.27 0.47
C LEU A 257 -1.94 -1.91 1.95
N ASP A 258 -2.99 -2.12 2.76
CA ASP A 258 -2.96 -1.94 4.21
C ASP A 258 -1.87 -2.82 4.86
N CYS A 259 -1.74 -4.08 4.42
CA CYS A 259 -0.70 -4.95 4.96
C CYS A 259 0.72 -4.51 4.56
N ALA A 260 0.95 -4.10 3.32
CA ALA A 260 2.26 -3.62 2.85
C ALA A 260 2.67 -2.32 3.55
N LEU A 261 1.70 -1.47 3.87
CA LEU A 261 1.93 -0.27 4.64
C LEU A 261 2.37 -0.56 6.08
N ARG A 262 1.71 -1.53 6.73
CA ARG A 262 2.11 -1.96 8.08
C ARG A 262 3.50 -2.58 8.08
N ASP A 263 3.81 -3.36 7.04
CA ASP A 263 5.13 -3.94 6.84
C ASP A 263 6.21 -2.85 6.75
N TYR A 264 5.98 -1.82 5.94
CA TYR A 264 6.86 -0.64 5.83
C TYR A 264 7.09 0.05 7.17
N VAL A 265 6.02 0.37 7.91
CA VAL A 265 6.15 1.05 9.23
C VAL A 265 6.85 0.15 10.25
N ASN A 266 6.60 -1.15 10.24
CA ASN A 266 7.25 -2.10 11.14
C ASN A 266 8.74 -2.27 10.82
N ALA A 267 9.15 -2.09 9.56
CA ALA A 267 10.55 -2.07 9.14
C ALA A 267 11.27 -0.75 9.50
N GLY A 268 10.60 0.19 10.18
CA GLY A 268 11.16 1.49 10.57
C GLY A 268 10.84 2.62 9.60
N GLY A 269 9.98 2.37 8.60
CA GLY A 269 9.49 3.40 7.70
C GLY A 269 8.70 4.48 8.44
N THR A 270 8.78 5.71 7.95
CA THR A 270 8.11 6.87 8.55
C THR A 270 7.30 7.61 7.51
N PHE A 271 6.32 8.39 7.97
CA PHE A 271 5.52 9.29 7.12
C PHE A 271 6.11 10.70 7.05
N GLN A 272 7.38 10.87 7.47
CA GLN A 272 8.03 12.17 7.49
C GLN A 272 8.42 12.64 6.09
N ARG A 273 8.41 13.95 5.91
CA ARG A 273 8.76 14.66 4.69
C ARG A 273 9.84 15.69 5.03
N GLU A 274 10.87 15.76 4.20
CA GLU A 274 11.76 16.91 4.19
C GLU A 274 10.98 18.09 3.58
N THR A 275 10.56 19.01 4.43
CA THR A 275 9.90 20.27 4.06
C THR A 275 10.79 21.42 4.51
N ALA A 276 11.08 22.36 3.60
CA ALA A 276 11.90 23.54 3.90
C ALA A 276 11.14 24.55 4.78
N ASP A 277 9.82 24.61 4.65
CA ASP A 277 8.97 25.63 5.29
C ASP A 277 8.24 25.06 6.54
N LYS A 278 9.01 24.67 7.56
CA LYS A 278 8.44 24.28 8.85
C LYS A 278 8.15 25.52 9.71
N ILE A 279 7.03 25.50 10.41
CA ILE A 279 6.63 26.55 11.35
C ILE A 279 7.44 26.40 12.63
N ASP A 280 8.25 27.41 12.95
CA ASP A 280 9.11 27.42 14.13
C ASP A 280 8.37 27.89 15.38
N THR A 281 7.56 27.02 15.97
CA THR A 281 6.80 27.28 17.20
C THR A 281 7.10 26.19 18.20
N SER A 282 7.36 26.55 19.46
CA SER A 282 7.59 25.56 20.53
C SER A 282 6.27 24.96 21.00
N ILE A 283 6.07 23.67 20.73
CA ILE A 283 4.84 22.95 21.05
C ILE A 283 5.16 21.71 21.88
N TYR A 284 4.54 21.62 23.06
CA TYR A 284 4.47 20.39 23.82
C TYR A 284 3.36 19.50 23.27
N VAL A 285 3.69 18.28 22.85
CA VAL A 285 2.75 17.32 22.28
C VAL A 285 2.43 16.27 23.34
N ALA A 286 1.22 16.37 23.90
CA ALA A 286 0.72 15.44 24.91
C ALA A 286 0.53 14.01 24.36
N PRO A 287 0.46 12.98 25.23
CA PRO A 287 0.04 11.64 24.85
C PRO A 287 -1.28 11.69 24.09
N VAL A 288 -1.42 10.86 23.06
CA VAL A 288 -2.73 10.71 22.42
C VAL A 288 -3.68 10.02 23.39
N LEU A 289 -4.79 10.69 23.70
CA LEU A 289 -5.84 10.15 24.56
C LEU A 289 -6.69 9.16 23.78
N LEU A 290 -6.49 7.88 24.04
CA LEU A 290 -7.18 6.77 23.39
C LEU A 290 -8.44 6.41 24.18
N VAL A 291 -9.60 6.86 23.70
CA VAL A 291 -10.88 6.52 24.33
C VAL A 291 -11.20 5.07 24.04
N LYS A 292 -11.53 4.29 25.09
CA LYS A 292 -11.84 2.86 25.01
C LYS A 292 -12.76 2.57 23.81
N GLY A 293 -12.29 1.69 22.95
CA GLY A 293 -12.87 1.47 21.64
C GLY A 293 -12.34 0.19 20.98
N GLU A 294 -12.46 0.14 19.65
CA GLU A 294 -12.11 -1.03 18.82
C GLU A 294 -10.63 -1.03 18.36
N LEU A 295 -9.81 -0.09 18.84
CA LEU A 295 -8.42 0.02 18.43
C LEU A 295 -7.59 -1.13 19.01
N LYS A 296 -6.97 -1.91 18.11
CA LYS A 296 -6.08 -3.01 18.50
C LYS A 296 -4.65 -2.51 18.72
N PRO A 297 -3.82 -3.21 19.52
CA PRO A 297 -2.44 -2.82 19.76
C PRO A 297 -1.61 -2.63 18.48
N ASP A 298 -1.79 -3.50 17.48
CA ASP A 298 -1.07 -3.40 16.19
C ASP A 298 -1.50 -2.19 15.35
N ASP A 299 -2.71 -1.68 15.56
CA ASP A 299 -3.19 -0.44 14.92
C ASP A 299 -2.66 0.78 15.69
N GLU A 300 -2.61 0.70 17.02
CA GLU A 300 -2.23 1.78 17.93
C GLU A 300 -0.88 2.38 17.54
N LYS A 301 0.19 1.57 17.45
CA LYS A 301 1.53 2.08 17.13
C LYS A 301 1.55 2.85 15.80
N ILE A 302 1.07 2.23 14.73
CA ILE A 302 1.15 2.76 13.36
C ILE A 302 0.36 4.06 13.24
N ILE A 303 -0.79 4.13 13.91
CA ILE A 303 -1.61 5.35 14.00
C ILE A 303 -0.85 6.46 14.73
N LEU A 304 -0.27 6.17 15.89
CA LEU A 304 0.46 7.16 16.68
C LEU A 304 1.69 7.69 15.93
N ASP A 305 2.41 6.81 15.25
CA ASP A 305 3.57 7.15 14.43
C ASP A 305 3.15 8.10 13.30
N ALA A 306 2.09 7.76 12.54
CA ALA A 306 1.57 8.63 11.48
C ALA A 306 1.07 9.99 12.02
N LEU A 307 0.37 9.98 13.15
CA LEU A 307 -0.10 11.20 13.81
C LEU A 307 1.06 12.13 14.19
N ASN A 308 2.16 11.57 14.68
CA ASN A 308 3.35 12.34 15.08
C ASN A 308 4.17 12.80 13.88
N ASP A 309 4.33 11.95 12.87
CA ASP A 309 5.06 12.29 11.65
C ASP A 309 4.40 13.44 10.89
N GLY A 310 3.06 13.49 10.83
CA GLY A 310 2.35 14.62 10.24
C GLY A 310 2.60 15.96 10.96
N LEU A 311 2.80 15.95 12.28
CA LEU A 311 3.22 17.16 13.01
C LEU A 311 4.67 17.53 12.69
N LYS A 312 5.59 16.55 12.71
CA LYS A 312 7.01 16.77 12.38
C LYS A 312 7.22 17.29 10.95
N ASN A 313 6.27 17.05 10.05
CA ASN A 313 6.28 17.57 8.68
C ASN A 313 5.95 19.07 8.59
N LYS A 314 5.30 19.62 9.62
CA LYS A 314 4.81 21.00 9.63
C LYS A 314 5.55 21.88 10.65
N PHE A 315 6.11 21.31 11.71
CA PHE A 315 6.71 22.03 12.82
C PHE A 315 8.14 21.57 13.12
N SER A 316 9.02 22.50 13.50
CA SER A 316 10.43 22.23 13.81
C SER A 316 10.72 22.03 15.31
N ASN A 317 9.95 22.65 16.21
CA ASN A 317 10.24 22.67 17.65
C ASN A 317 9.14 21.94 18.45
N LEU A 318 9.17 20.60 18.39
CA LEU A 318 8.20 19.72 19.04
C LEU A 318 8.85 18.98 20.22
N THR A 319 8.25 19.08 21.40
CA THR A 319 8.60 18.27 22.58
C THR A 319 7.50 17.26 22.82
N PHE A 320 7.78 15.97 22.67
CA PHE A 320 6.78 14.90 22.87
C PHE A 320 6.82 14.38 24.32
N ASP A 321 5.64 14.14 24.90
CA ASP A 321 5.53 13.39 26.16
C ASP A 321 6.10 11.97 25.99
N GLU A 322 6.74 11.45 27.04
CA GLU A 322 7.30 10.08 27.04
C GLU A 322 6.21 9.01 26.88
N ARG A 323 5.00 9.31 27.33
CA ARG A 323 3.82 8.45 27.17
C ARG A 323 3.29 8.70 25.76
N GLN A 324 3.48 7.74 24.84
CA GLN A 324 2.95 7.89 23.48
C GLN A 324 1.40 7.98 23.44
N SER A 325 0.74 7.29 24.37
CA SER A 325 -0.72 7.25 24.48
C SER A 325 -1.18 7.03 25.92
N VAL A 326 -2.41 7.47 26.23
CA VAL A 326 -3.08 7.20 27.51
C VAL A 326 -4.49 6.67 27.24
N LYS A 327 -4.83 5.51 27.83
CA LYS A 327 -6.14 4.88 27.63
C LYS A 327 -7.20 5.45 28.57
N ILE A 328 -8.24 6.06 28.00
CA ILE A 328 -9.35 6.68 28.73
C ILE A 328 -10.56 5.73 28.77
N LYS A 329 -11.01 5.37 29.98
CA LYS A 329 -12.13 4.42 30.19
C LYS A 329 -13.52 5.06 30.06
N GLY A 330 -13.63 6.38 30.28
CA GLY A 330 -14.89 7.13 30.27
C GLY A 330 -15.25 7.74 28.92
N LYS A 331 -16.51 8.19 28.77
CA LYS A 331 -16.91 9.02 27.61
C LYS A 331 -16.29 10.43 27.68
N ASN A 332 -16.11 10.92 28.90
CA ASN A 332 -15.51 12.22 29.21
C ASN A 332 -14.06 12.02 29.61
N ILE A 333 -13.21 12.97 29.21
CA ILE A 333 -11.83 13.07 29.67
C ILE A 333 -11.87 14.02 30.87
N PRO A 334 -11.31 13.65 32.03
CA PRO A 334 -11.29 14.52 33.19
C PRO A 334 -10.49 15.79 32.91
N ASP A 335 -10.94 16.94 33.44
CA ASP A 335 -10.25 18.22 33.27
C ASP A 335 -8.83 18.17 33.84
N GLU A 336 -8.63 17.39 34.92
CA GLU A 336 -7.32 17.20 35.55
C GLU A 336 -6.27 16.59 34.60
N ALA A 337 -6.72 15.80 33.61
CA ALA A 337 -5.81 15.23 32.60
C ALA A 337 -5.29 16.31 31.64
N PHE A 338 -6.12 17.30 31.29
CA PHE A 338 -5.68 18.42 30.46
C PHE A 338 -4.75 19.35 31.24
N ASP A 339 -5.09 19.65 32.49
CA ASP A 339 -4.27 20.48 33.37
C ASP A 339 -2.86 19.91 33.59
N GLU A 340 -2.75 18.59 33.74
CA GLU A 340 -1.47 17.89 33.82
C GLU A 340 -0.58 18.17 32.59
N PHE A 341 -1.15 18.05 31.38
CA PHE A 341 -0.39 18.26 30.15
C PHE A 341 -0.04 19.73 29.92
N ILE A 342 -0.92 20.65 30.28
CA ILE A 342 -0.65 22.09 30.19
C ILE A 342 0.50 22.46 31.15
N ALA A 343 0.47 21.95 32.38
CA ALA A 343 1.56 22.14 33.33
C ALA A 343 2.88 21.53 32.81
N ALA A 344 2.83 20.35 32.19
CA ALA A 344 3.99 19.71 31.58
C ALA A 344 4.57 20.56 30.43
N GLY A 345 3.73 21.09 29.54
CA GLY A 345 4.19 21.95 28.45
C GLY A 345 4.84 23.24 28.95
N LYS A 346 4.26 23.86 29.99
CA LYS A 346 4.85 25.02 30.67
C LYS A 346 6.21 24.71 31.30
N ASN A 347 6.35 23.54 31.94
CA ASN A 347 7.62 23.11 32.55
C ASN A 347 8.72 22.85 31.51
N HIS A 348 8.34 22.41 30.30
CA HIS A 348 9.26 22.28 29.18
C HIS A 348 9.51 23.60 28.44
N GLY A 349 8.94 24.72 28.90
CA GLY A 349 9.10 26.04 28.30
C GLY A 349 8.46 26.17 26.91
N CYS A 350 7.47 25.34 26.60
CA CYS A 350 6.76 25.40 25.32
C CYS A 350 5.70 26.51 25.34
N ASP A 351 5.54 27.21 24.21
CA ASP A 351 4.55 28.27 24.04
C ASP A 351 3.12 27.72 24.04
N TYR A 352 2.96 26.50 23.50
CA TYR A 352 1.69 25.84 23.35
C TYR A 352 1.72 24.38 23.84
N THR A 353 0.55 23.90 24.26
CA THR A 353 0.29 22.49 24.56
C THR A 353 -0.74 21.95 23.58
N PHE A 354 -0.38 20.89 22.86
CA PHE A 354 -1.20 20.25 21.84
C PHE A 354 -1.67 18.87 22.31
N ILE A 355 -2.99 18.70 22.36
CA ILE A 355 -3.66 17.51 22.90
C ILE A 355 -4.51 16.90 21.80
N ARG A 356 -4.41 15.57 21.67
CA ARG A 356 -5.15 14.78 20.68
C ARG A 356 -6.01 13.74 21.36
N VAL A 357 -7.28 13.68 20.99
CA VAL A 357 -8.23 12.68 21.48
C VAL A 357 -8.67 11.81 20.32
N LEU A 358 -8.35 10.53 20.38
CA LEU A 358 -8.73 9.55 19.38
C LEU A 358 -9.84 8.65 19.92
N ARG A 359 -10.94 8.55 19.16
CA ARG A 359 -12.04 7.62 19.44
C ARG A 359 -12.24 6.73 18.23
N ALA A 360 -12.36 5.43 18.44
CA ALA A 360 -12.70 4.46 17.40
C ALA A 360 -13.77 3.49 17.93
N LYS A 361 -14.96 3.49 17.35
CA LYS A 361 -16.12 2.72 17.86
C LYS A 361 -16.89 2.04 16.72
N LYS A 362 -17.59 0.95 17.04
CA LYS A 362 -18.59 0.36 16.14
C LYS A 362 -19.92 1.11 16.24
N ILE A 363 -20.58 1.35 15.10
CA ILE A 363 -21.92 1.94 15.02
C ILE A 363 -22.93 0.78 15.16
N ARG A 364 -23.87 0.91 16.11
CA ARG A 364 -24.79 -0.19 16.49
C ARG A 364 -25.93 -0.44 15.50
N ASP A 365 -26.36 0.57 14.73
CA ASP A 365 -27.66 0.57 14.04
C ASP A 365 -27.56 0.46 12.50
N ALA A 366 -26.34 0.37 11.95
CA ALA A 366 -26.14 0.14 10.52
C ALA A 366 -26.15 -1.37 10.25
N GLN A 367 -26.88 -1.82 9.22
CA GLN A 367 -26.91 -3.23 8.78
C GLN A 367 -25.54 -3.76 8.28
N SER A 368 -24.45 -3.01 8.40
CA SER A 368 -23.21 -3.21 7.64
C SER A 368 -21.90 -3.23 8.45
N GLY A 369 -21.93 -3.21 9.79
CA GLY A 369 -20.69 -3.33 10.58
C GLY A 369 -19.82 -2.07 10.61
N ASP A 370 -20.45 -0.92 10.38
CA ASP A 370 -19.83 0.39 10.30
C ASP A 370 -19.12 0.77 11.58
N ARG A 371 -18.02 1.48 11.41
CA ARG A 371 -17.25 2.05 12.50
C ARG A 371 -17.34 3.57 12.41
N LEU A 372 -16.91 4.24 13.46
CA LEU A 372 -16.72 5.68 13.51
C LEU A 372 -15.38 5.93 14.19
N ALA A 373 -14.51 6.71 13.57
CA ALA A 373 -13.33 7.23 14.22
C ALA A 373 -13.32 8.74 14.12
N THR A 374 -12.93 9.34 15.22
CA THR A 374 -12.87 10.79 15.37
C THR A 374 -11.52 11.14 15.96
N LEU A 375 -10.84 12.11 15.35
CA LEU A 375 -9.69 12.77 15.91
C LEU A 375 -10.09 14.18 16.28
N GLU A 376 -9.92 14.49 17.56
CA GLU A 376 -10.11 15.81 18.12
C GLU A 376 -8.74 16.35 18.50
N GLU A 377 -8.47 17.60 18.12
CA GLU A 377 -7.22 18.30 18.33
C GLU A 377 -7.49 19.60 19.06
N ILE A 378 -6.75 19.84 20.12
CA ILE A 378 -6.96 20.93 21.05
C ILE A 378 -5.61 21.59 21.30
N LEU A 379 -5.56 22.91 21.17
CA LEU A 379 -4.36 23.68 21.43
C LEU A 379 -4.62 24.70 22.54
N TYR A 380 -3.78 24.65 23.56
CA TYR A 380 -3.73 25.63 24.65
C TYR A 380 -2.45 26.45 24.57
N ASN A 381 -2.48 27.69 25.05
CA ASN A 381 -1.24 28.43 25.34
C ASN A 381 -0.66 28.03 26.71
N SER A 382 0.50 28.59 27.05
CA SER A 382 1.22 28.36 28.32
C SER A 382 0.47 28.79 29.59
N ASP A 383 -0.59 29.59 29.48
CA ASP A 383 -1.47 29.99 30.59
C ASP A 383 -2.71 29.08 30.73
N GLY A 384 -2.84 28.07 29.87
CA GLY A 384 -4.00 27.17 29.86
C GLY A 384 -5.24 27.75 29.18
N ILE A 385 -5.09 28.84 28.42
CA ILE A 385 -6.18 29.41 27.62
C ILE A 385 -6.31 28.59 26.32
N LEU A 386 -7.54 28.14 26.04
CA LEU A 386 -7.86 27.45 24.79
C LEU A 386 -7.68 28.41 23.61
N ILE A 387 -6.79 28.05 22.69
CA ILE A 387 -6.52 28.80 21.46
C ILE A 387 -7.42 28.33 20.34
N PHE A 388 -7.46 27.02 20.10
CA PHE A 388 -8.42 26.45 19.17
C PHE A 388 -8.71 24.99 19.52
N MET A 389 -9.87 24.53 19.04
CA MET A 389 -10.30 23.15 19.09
C MET A 389 -10.91 22.80 17.74
N GLN A 390 -10.54 21.64 17.22
CA GLN A 390 -11.18 21.08 16.03
C GLN A 390 -11.43 19.60 16.21
N THR A 391 -12.45 19.09 15.53
CA THR A 391 -12.75 17.66 15.50
C THR A 391 -13.13 17.29 14.09
N SER A 392 -12.57 16.17 13.63
CA SER A 392 -12.99 15.55 12.38
C SER A 392 -13.19 14.06 12.61
N GLY A 393 -14.17 13.51 11.91
CA GLY A 393 -14.55 12.12 12.05
C GLY A 393 -15.07 11.56 10.75
N MET A 394 -14.99 10.23 10.64
CA MET A 394 -15.45 9.50 9.48
C MET A 394 -16.09 8.18 9.86
N SER A 395 -17.08 7.77 9.09
CA SER A 395 -17.70 6.45 9.12
C SER A 395 -17.77 5.90 7.70
N ASP A 396 -16.94 4.91 7.38
CA ASP A 396 -16.84 4.28 6.06
C ASP A 396 -16.50 2.79 6.13
N ASN A 397 -17.37 1.93 5.62
CA ASN A 397 -17.17 0.48 5.66
C ASN A 397 -16.01 -0.05 4.81
N ASN A 398 -15.49 0.79 3.90
CA ASN A 398 -14.47 0.45 2.93
C ASN A 398 -13.09 0.97 3.29
N LEU A 399 -12.84 1.43 4.52
CA LEU A 399 -11.51 1.86 4.93
C LEU A 399 -11.17 1.30 6.32
N THR A 400 -9.90 1.00 6.57
CA THR A 400 -9.40 0.60 7.89
C THR A 400 -9.32 1.82 8.81
N ILE A 401 -9.25 1.58 10.13
CA ILE A 401 -9.16 2.66 11.13
C ILE A 401 -7.89 3.51 10.88
N PHE A 402 -6.81 2.87 10.45
CA PHE A 402 -5.59 3.57 10.11
C PHE A 402 -5.77 4.48 8.90
N GLU A 403 -6.40 3.98 7.83
CA GLU A 403 -6.68 4.75 6.60
C GLU A 403 -7.55 5.98 6.90
N TRP A 404 -8.49 5.87 7.83
CA TRP A 404 -9.28 7.01 8.29
C TRP A 404 -8.45 8.07 8.97
N ILE A 405 -7.55 7.66 9.85
CA ILE A 405 -6.78 8.61 10.65
C ILE A 405 -5.81 9.38 9.76
N LEU A 406 -5.19 8.73 8.78
CA LEU A 406 -4.43 9.43 7.74
C LEU A 406 -5.28 10.47 7.00
N ALA A 407 -6.50 10.10 6.58
CA ALA A 407 -7.39 10.99 5.86
C ALA A 407 -7.85 12.19 6.71
N ILE A 408 -8.16 11.93 7.99
CA ILE A 408 -8.60 12.93 8.96
C ILE A 408 -7.46 13.90 9.26
N GLN A 409 -6.26 13.38 9.55
CA GLN A 409 -5.12 14.18 9.95
C GLN A 409 -4.68 15.18 8.87
N GLU A 410 -4.68 14.79 7.60
CA GLU A 410 -4.40 15.71 6.49
C GLU A 410 -5.42 16.86 6.39
N ASN A 411 -6.67 16.69 6.85
CA ASN A 411 -7.61 17.81 6.94
C ASN A 411 -7.29 18.75 8.11
N LEU A 412 -6.89 18.19 9.25
CA LEU A 412 -6.74 18.95 10.49
C LEU A 412 -5.43 19.74 10.54
N ASN A 413 -4.34 19.18 10.00
CA ASN A 413 -3.01 19.81 10.02
C ASN A 413 -2.97 21.15 9.27
N ASP A 414 -3.71 21.29 8.17
CA ASP A 414 -3.74 22.54 7.40
C ASP A 414 -4.41 23.67 8.20
N ASN A 415 -5.48 23.35 8.94
CA ASN A 415 -6.14 24.32 9.83
C ASN A 415 -5.23 24.74 10.99
N LEU A 416 -4.58 23.78 11.65
CA LEU A 416 -3.63 24.04 12.73
C LEU A 416 -2.49 24.95 12.27
N SER A 417 -1.93 24.68 11.09
CA SER A 417 -0.85 25.48 10.49
C SER A 417 -1.30 26.93 10.22
N ASN A 418 -2.51 27.11 9.68
CA ASN A 418 -3.07 28.43 9.40
C ASN A 418 -3.33 29.22 10.69
N GLN A 419 -3.87 28.59 11.73
CA GLN A 419 -4.13 29.23 13.03
C GLN A 419 -2.84 29.70 13.70
N LEU A 420 -1.83 28.83 13.78
CA LEU A 420 -0.54 29.18 14.39
C LEU A 420 0.23 30.23 13.59
N SER A 421 0.12 30.21 12.26
CA SER A 421 0.71 31.27 11.42
C SER A 421 0.02 32.61 11.63
N ALA A 422 -1.29 32.62 11.86
CA ALA A 422 -2.05 33.83 12.16
C ALA A 422 -1.72 34.43 13.53
N LEU A 423 -1.35 33.61 14.52
CA LEU A 423 -0.99 34.09 15.87
C LEU A 423 0.41 34.71 15.95
N LYS A 424 1.25 34.49 14.93
CA LYS A 424 2.60 35.10 14.84
C LYS A 424 2.62 36.47 14.16
N ASN A 425 1.56 36.80 13.42
CA ASN A 425 1.36 38.10 12.75
C ASN A 425 0.46 38.98 13.59
#